data_AF-A0A7S1WIC5-F1
#
_entry.id   AF-A0A7S1WIC5-F1
#
_cell.length_a   1.000
_cell.length_b   1.000
_cell.length_c   1.000
_cell.angle_alpha   90.00
_cell.angle_beta   90.00
_cell.angle_gamma   90.00
#
_symmetry.space_group_name_H-M   'P 1'
#
loop_
_entity.id
_entity.type
_entity.pdbx_description
1 polymer ?
#
loop_
_entity_poly.entity_id
_entity_poly.type
_entity_poly.pdbx_seq_one_letter_code
_entity_poly.pdbx_strand_id
1 'polypeptide(L)'
;MAQDKKGSATLSDFDPGHTLLRLMEQSRSQGFFAPGLVLGAQVWLAIACVATVVAQAFVKETPKCTKSESRQLSLVIVWVSSICMWLFWSFVYMHQMVPLIYPVHVKGVA
;
A
#
# COMPACT_ATOMS: atom_id res chain seq x y z
N MET A 1 -1.44 -44.39 16.70
CA MET A 1 -2.86 -44.80 16.73
C MET A 1 -3.65 -43.67 17.37
N ALA A 2 -4.76 -43.26 16.75
CA ALA A 2 -5.74 -42.25 17.20
C ALA A 2 -5.29 -40.76 17.16
N GLN A 3 -6.04 -39.79 16.64
CA GLN A 3 -7.35 -39.76 15.96
C GLN A 3 -7.43 -38.49 15.08
N ASP A 4 -7.87 -38.68 13.84
CA ASP A 4 -8.23 -37.66 12.85
C ASP A 4 -9.56 -36.99 13.26
N LYS A 5 -9.51 -35.70 13.64
CA LYS A 5 -10.70 -34.87 13.85
C LYS A 5 -11.08 -34.19 12.53
N LYS A 6 -11.85 -34.90 11.70
CA LYS A 6 -12.60 -34.30 10.59
C LYS A 6 -13.71 -33.41 11.14
N GLY A 7 -13.44 -32.12 11.23
CA GLY A 7 -14.45 -31.07 11.43
C GLY A 7 -15.36 -31.03 10.21
N SER A 8 -16.54 -31.65 10.34
CA SER A 8 -17.61 -31.61 9.35
C SER A 8 -18.24 -30.22 9.36
N ALA A 9 -17.94 -29.40 8.36
CA ALA A 9 -18.64 -28.14 8.14
C ALA A 9 -20.04 -28.45 7.56
N THR A 10 -21.06 -28.25 8.38
CA THR A 10 -22.47 -28.48 8.06
C THR A 10 -22.99 -27.42 7.10
N LEU A 11 -23.66 -27.87 6.02
CA LEU A 11 -24.20 -27.03 4.93
C LEU A 11 -25.31 -26.04 5.38
N SER A 12 -25.77 -26.15 6.62
CA SER A 12 -26.78 -25.28 7.25
C SER A 12 -26.23 -23.96 7.81
N ASP A 13 -24.90 -23.79 7.89
CA ASP A 13 -24.28 -22.54 8.36
C ASP A 13 -24.10 -21.49 7.23
N PHE A 14 -24.52 -21.83 6.01
CA PHE A 14 -24.52 -20.90 4.88
C PHE A 14 -25.75 -20.00 4.97
N ASP A 15 -25.69 -18.95 5.79
CA ASP A 15 -26.70 -17.90 5.84
C ASP A 15 -26.53 -16.98 4.60
N PRO A 16 -27.41 -17.07 3.59
CA PRO A 16 -27.28 -16.29 2.36
C PRO A 16 -27.45 -14.79 2.62
N GLY A 17 -28.17 -14.40 3.69
CA GLY A 17 -28.40 -13.00 4.04
C GLY A 17 -27.13 -12.30 4.50
N HIS A 18 -26.31 -12.99 5.30
CA HIS A 18 -25.04 -12.44 5.80
C HIS A 18 -23.96 -12.35 4.70
N THR A 19 -24.01 -13.26 3.72
CA THR A 19 -23.13 -13.24 2.55
C THR A 19 -23.52 -12.13 1.58
N LEU A 20 -24.82 -11.93 1.32
CA LEU A 20 -25.31 -10.81 0.51
C LEU A 20 -25.00 -9.46 1.16
N LEU A 21 -25.17 -9.34 2.48
CA LEU A 21 -24.78 -8.15 3.23
C LEU A 21 -23.29 -7.85 3.11
N ARG A 22 -22.42 -8.87 3.22
CA ARG A 22 -20.97 -8.68 3.00
C ARG A 22 -20.65 -8.29 1.56
N LEU A 23 -21.31 -8.86 0.56
CA LEU A 23 -21.10 -8.50 -0.85
C LEU A 23 -21.57 -7.06 -1.16
N MET A 24 -22.66 -6.62 -0.55
CA MET A 24 -23.14 -5.24 -0.66
C MET A 24 -22.28 -4.26 0.14
N GLU A 25 -21.78 -4.65 1.31
CA GLU A 25 -20.84 -3.84 2.10
C GLU A 25 -19.47 -3.70 1.41
N GLN A 26 -19.04 -4.74 0.70
CA GLN A 26 -17.80 -4.75 -0.09
C GLN A 26 -17.86 -3.85 -1.33
N SER A 27 -19.05 -3.34 -1.70
CA SER A 27 -19.25 -2.45 -2.85
C SER A 27 -19.35 -0.96 -2.49
N ARG A 28 -19.10 -0.56 -1.23
CA ARG A 28 -18.88 0.87 -0.95
C ARG A 28 -17.56 1.28 -1.59
N SER A 29 -17.59 2.17 -2.58
CA SER A 29 -16.38 2.76 -3.13
C SER A 29 -15.69 3.56 -2.02
N GLN A 30 -14.73 2.94 -1.33
CA GLN A 30 -13.97 3.62 -0.29
C GLN A 30 -13.05 4.72 -0.86
N GLY A 31 -12.81 4.70 -2.19
CA GLY A 31 -12.08 5.74 -2.91
C GLY A 31 -10.76 6.07 -2.21
N PHE A 32 -10.52 7.36 -1.97
CA PHE A 32 -9.30 7.86 -1.31
C PHE A 32 -9.22 7.53 0.19
N PHE A 33 -10.33 7.15 0.82
CA PHE A 33 -10.40 6.77 2.23
C PHE A 33 -10.30 5.26 2.45
N ALA A 34 -9.91 4.51 1.42
CA ALA A 34 -9.57 3.10 1.57
C ALA A 34 -8.50 2.94 2.66
N PRO A 35 -8.71 2.06 3.66
CA PRO A 35 -7.84 1.98 4.83
C PRO A 35 -6.39 1.66 4.46
N GLY A 36 -6.18 0.87 3.39
CA GLY A 36 -4.84 0.59 2.86
C GLY A 36 -4.13 1.82 2.30
N LEU A 37 -4.86 2.73 1.65
CA LEU A 37 -4.29 3.97 1.11
C LEU A 37 -3.91 4.95 2.23
N VAL A 38 -4.77 5.08 3.24
CA VAL A 38 -4.53 5.94 4.41
C VAL A 38 -3.31 5.46 5.19
N LEU A 39 -3.23 4.14 5.46
CA LEU A 39 -2.08 3.55 6.13
C LEU A 39 -0.80 3.74 5.30
N GLY A 40 -0.87 3.53 3.98
CA GLY A 40 0.24 3.77 3.07
C GLY A 40 0.73 5.22 3.11
N ALA A 41 -0.18 6.20 3.12
CA ALA A 41 0.16 7.62 3.22
C ALA A 41 0.87 7.96 4.54
N GLN A 42 0.41 7.40 5.67
CA GLN A 42 1.05 7.59 6.97
C GLN A 42 2.47 7.02 7.01
N VAL A 43 2.67 5.82 6.46
CA VAL A 43 4.00 5.18 6.39
C VAL A 43 4.94 5.98 5.50
N TRP A 44 4.49 6.41 4.32
CA TRP A 44 5.30 7.23 3.41
C TRP A 44 5.65 8.59 4.01
N LEU A 45 4.72 9.21 4.75
CA LEU A 45 5.00 10.44 5.48
C LEU A 45 6.08 10.23 6.55
N ALA A 46 5.99 9.14 7.33
CA ALA A 46 7.01 8.81 8.32
C ALA A 46 8.40 8.61 7.68
N ILE A 47 8.46 7.93 6.53
CA ILE A 47 9.70 7.74 5.76
C ILE A 47 10.24 9.09 5.29
N ALA A 48 9.40 9.98 4.74
CA ALA A 48 9.81 11.31 4.29
C ALA A 48 10.37 12.17 5.45
N CYS A 49 9.78 12.07 6.65
CA CYS A 49 10.28 12.74 7.84
C CYS A 49 11.67 12.21 8.24
N VAL A 50 11.85 10.89 8.29
CA VAL A 50 13.16 10.28 8.61
C VAL A 50 14.20 10.66 7.56
N ALA A 51 13.86 10.57 6.27
CA ALA A 51 14.74 10.97 5.17
C ALA A 51 15.11 12.46 5.25
N THR A 52 14.20 13.31 5.71
CA THR A 52 14.48 14.75 5.95
C THR A 52 15.56 14.92 7.02
N VAL A 53 15.44 14.23 8.16
CA VAL A 53 16.45 14.31 9.24
C VAL A 53 17.82 13.83 8.74
N VAL A 54 17.84 12.71 8.00
CA VAL A 54 19.06 12.16 7.41
C VAL A 54 19.67 13.14 6.41
N ALA A 55 18.89 13.68 5.48
CA ALA A 55 19.37 14.63 4.48
C ALA A 55 20.02 15.88 5.13
N GLN A 56 19.48 16.34 6.25
CA GLN A 56 20.04 17.45 7.02
C GLN A 56 21.37 17.09 7.70
N ALA A 57 21.50 15.86 8.20
CA ALA A 57 22.71 15.39 8.86
C ALA A 57 23.90 15.20 7.89
N PHE A 58 23.63 14.90 6.61
CA PHE A 58 24.66 14.62 5.61
C PHE A 58 25.08 15.84 4.77
N VAL A 59 24.58 17.05 5.06
CA VAL A 59 24.99 18.26 4.32
C VAL A 59 26.45 18.60 4.59
N LYS A 60 27.28 18.51 3.55
CA LYS A 60 28.70 18.91 3.58
C LYS A 60 28.94 20.12 2.69
N GLU A 61 29.89 20.95 3.09
CA GLU A 61 30.35 22.06 2.24
C GLU A 61 31.22 21.52 1.11
N THR A 62 30.96 22.04 -0.09
CA THR A 62 31.78 21.76 -1.28
C THR A 62 32.27 23.09 -1.84
N PRO A 63 33.46 23.14 -2.47
CA PRO A 63 34.09 24.41 -2.89
C PRO A 63 33.27 25.22 -3.92
N LYS A 64 32.19 24.64 -4.47
CA LYS A 64 31.30 25.28 -5.46
C LYS A 64 29.89 25.55 -4.94
N CYS A 65 29.52 25.11 -3.74
CA CYS A 65 28.15 25.22 -3.24
C CYS A 65 28.12 25.50 -1.73
N THR A 66 27.35 26.52 -1.34
CA THR A 66 27.19 26.88 0.06
C THR A 66 26.36 25.82 0.82
N LYS A 67 26.61 25.69 2.12
CA LYS A 67 25.86 24.75 2.98
C LYS A 67 24.35 25.00 2.94
N SER A 68 23.94 26.27 2.83
CA SER A 68 22.53 26.68 2.74
C SER A 68 21.85 26.22 1.46
N GLU A 69 22.54 26.31 0.31
CA GLU A 69 21.98 25.89 -0.98
C GLU A 69 21.85 24.37 -1.05
N SER A 70 22.89 23.64 -0.63
CA SER A 70 22.87 22.17 -0.58
C SER A 70 21.75 21.65 0.33
N ARG A 71 21.49 22.34 1.44
CA ARG A 71 20.39 22.04 2.36
C ARG A 71 19.02 22.18 1.71
N GLN A 72 18.78 23.28 0.99
CA GLN A 72 17.51 23.53 0.32
C GLN A 72 17.28 22.52 -0.81
N LEU A 73 18.31 22.27 -1.63
CA LEU A 73 18.24 21.30 -2.71
C LEU A 73 17.89 19.90 -2.19
N SER A 74 18.56 19.48 -1.11
CA SER A 74 18.32 18.17 -0.50
C SER A 74 16.89 18.02 0.02
N LEU A 75 16.33 19.07 0.63
CA LEU A 75 14.93 19.07 1.08
C LEU A 75 13.96 18.91 -0.10
N VAL A 76 14.14 19.70 -1.16
CA VAL A 76 13.27 19.62 -2.34
C VAL A 76 13.32 18.23 -2.95
N ILE A 77 14.52 17.65 -3.09
CA ILE A 77 14.69 16.31 -3.65
C ILE A 77 13.99 15.25 -2.79
N VAL A 78 14.18 15.26 -1.47
CA VAL A 78 13.55 14.28 -0.56
C VAL A 78 12.03 14.34 -0.66
N TRP A 79 11.45 15.53 -0.62
CA TRP A 79 10.00 15.69 -0.67
C TRP A 79 9.41 15.34 -2.03
N VAL A 80 10.00 15.86 -3.12
CA VAL A 80 9.51 15.60 -4.49
C VAL A 80 9.62 14.11 -4.81
N SER A 81 10.75 13.46 -4.50
CA SER A 81 10.92 12.02 -4.74
C SER A 81 9.97 11.16 -3.90
N SER A 82 9.79 11.49 -2.61
CA SER A 82 8.87 10.76 -1.72
C SER A 82 7.42 10.87 -2.18
N ILE A 83 6.97 12.08 -2.56
CA ILE A 83 5.61 12.29 -3.09
C ILE A 83 5.43 11.53 -4.40
N CYS A 84 6.40 11.61 -5.32
CA CYS A 84 6.29 10.96 -6.63
C CYS A 84 6.23 9.42 -6.49
N MET A 85 7.05 8.84 -5.61
CA MET A 85 7.01 7.40 -5.33
C MET A 85 5.71 6.97 -4.63
N TRP A 86 5.20 7.78 -3.69
CA TRP A 86 3.91 7.52 -3.05
C TRP A 86 2.75 7.57 -4.05
N LEU A 87 2.74 8.56 -4.95
CA LEU A 87 1.70 8.68 -6.00
C LEU A 87 1.74 7.48 -6.95
N PHE A 88 2.93 7.06 -7.39
CA PHE A 88 3.09 5.88 -8.25
C PHE A 88 2.55 4.62 -7.58
N TRP A 89 2.92 4.39 -6.32
CA TRP A 89 2.39 3.27 -5.53
C TRP A 89 0.86 3.34 -5.36
N SER A 90 0.34 4.53 -5.06
CA SER A 90 -1.10 4.76 -4.87
C SER A 90 -1.91 4.44 -6.13
N PHE A 91 -1.39 4.80 -7.32
CA PHE A 91 -2.05 4.48 -8.58
C PHE A 91 -2.08 2.99 -8.88
N VAL A 92 -0.97 2.28 -8.67
CA VAL A 92 -0.92 0.82 -8.83
C VAL A 92 -1.88 0.13 -7.86
N TYR A 93 -1.93 0.58 -6.61
CA TYR A 93 -2.84 0.05 -5.60
C TYR A 93 -4.32 0.26 -5.98
N MET A 94 -4.68 1.47 -6.42
CA MET A 94 -6.04 1.78 -6.89
C MET A 94 -6.46 0.93 -8.10
N HIS A 95 -5.53 0.70 -9.04
CA HIS A 95 -5.80 -0.14 -10.21
C HIS A 95 -6.10 -1.60 -9.82
N GLN A 96 -5.61 -2.06 -8.67
CA GLN A 96 -5.83 -3.43 -8.18
C GLN A 96 -7.07 -3.59 -7.30
N MET A 97 -7.70 -2.51 -6.82
CA MET A 97 -8.85 -2.61 -5.91
C MET A 97 -10.13 -3.13 -6.58
N VAL A 98 -10.27 -3.01 -7.90
CA VAL A 98 -11.41 -3.53 -8.66
C VAL A 98 -10.91 -4.19 -9.95
N PRO A 99 -10.39 -5.42 -9.90
CA PRO A 99 -9.94 -6.12 -11.10
C PRO A 99 -11.16 -6.47 -11.96
N LEU A 100 -11.19 -5.95 -13.20
CA LEU A 100 -12.21 -6.33 -14.19
C LEU A 100 -11.88 -7.67 -14.88
N ILE A 101 -10.62 -8.10 -14.81
CA ILE A 101 -10.12 -9.31 -15.45
C ILE A 101 -9.33 -10.10 -14.41
N TYR A 102 -9.68 -11.37 -14.24
CA TYR A 102 -8.96 -12.31 -13.38
C TYR A 102 -8.02 -13.20 -14.20
N PRO A 103 -6.82 -13.53 -13.71
CA PRO A 103 -5.92 -14.43 -14.41
C PRO A 103 -6.48 -15.87 -14.47
N VAL A 104 -6.52 -16.45 -15.67
CA VAL A 104 -6.88 -17.87 -15.88
C VAL A 104 -5.63 -18.73 -15.76
N HIS A 105 -5.57 -19.58 -14.74
CA HIS A 105 -4.45 -20.50 -14.54
C HIS A 105 -4.69 -21.77 -15.34
N VAL A 106 -3.95 -21.97 -16.43
CA VAL A 106 -3.96 -23.24 -17.16
C VAL A 106 -3.02 -24.20 -16.41
N LYS A 107 -3.58 -25.21 -15.74
CA LYS A 107 -2.77 -26.29 -15.19
C LYS A 107 -2.15 -27.04 -16.36
N GLY A 108 -0.82 -27.01 -16.47
CA GLY A 108 -0.11 -27.82 -17.45
C GLY A 108 -0.45 -29.29 -17.22
N VAL A 109 -0.98 -29.94 -18.26
CA VAL A 109 -1.05 -31.40 -18.32
C VAL A 109 0.40 -31.84 -18.51
N ALA A 110 1.01 -32.32 -17.43
CA ALA A 110 2.33 -32.95 -17.43
C ALA A 110 2.23 -34.37 -18.00
#